data_AF-A0A2E6LL47-F1
#
_entry.id   AF-A0A2E6LL47-F1
#
_cell.length_a   1.000
_cell.length_b   1.000
_cell.length_c   1.000
_cell.angle_alpha   90.00
_cell.angle_beta   90.00
_cell.angle_gamma   90.00
#
_symmetry.space_group_name_H-M   'P 1'
#
loop_
_entity.id
_entity.type
_entity.pdbx_description
1 polymer ?
#
loop_
_entity_poly.entity_id
_entity_poly.type
_entity_poly.pdbx_seq_one_letter_code
_entity_poly.pdbx_strand_id
1 'polypeptide(L)'
;MPTPASFVEIDETLRRSLPRGELARIPRHPERRDVLLALICLRLIRRYPYSEPELNATLRGALDDLNARVDHVTCRRYLVDLGFLRRDRAGQRYFLYFPKIRETLAEEVIESDQDFIGTALASAG
;
A
#
# COMPACT_ATOMS: atom_id res chain seq x y z
N MET A 1 -4.61 18.06 9.25
CA MET A 1 -4.30 16.80 8.54
C MET A 1 -2.83 16.83 8.19
N PRO A 2 -2.10 15.70 8.27
CA PRO A 2 -0.76 15.62 7.69
C PRO A 2 -0.84 15.92 6.19
N THR A 3 0.22 16.51 5.64
CA THR A 3 0.33 16.74 4.20
C THR A 3 0.40 15.39 3.48
N PRO A 4 -0.35 15.18 2.38
CA PRO A 4 -0.20 13.97 1.58
C PRO A 4 1.22 13.84 1.04
N ALA A 5 1.76 12.61 1.06
CA ALA A 5 3.16 12.36 0.73
C ALA A 5 3.43 12.58 -0.76
N SER A 6 4.42 13.42 -1.03
CA SER A 6 5.02 13.66 -2.34
C SER A 6 5.93 12.51 -2.79
N PHE A 7 6.39 12.55 -4.03
CA PHE A 7 7.38 11.60 -4.55
C PHE A 7 8.67 11.52 -3.72
N VAL A 8 9.15 12.67 -3.20
CA VAL A 8 10.36 12.73 -2.37
C VAL A 8 10.15 11.99 -1.05
N GLU A 9 9.02 12.20 -0.39
CA GLU A 9 8.68 11.54 0.87
C GLU A 9 8.44 10.04 0.69
N ILE A 10 7.89 9.65 -0.46
CA ILE A 10 7.73 8.24 -0.84
C ILE A 10 9.11 7.59 -1.03
N ASP A 11 10.00 8.19 -1.81
CA ASP A 11 11.35 7.69 -2.04
C ASP A 11 12.12 7.53 -0.72
N GLU A 12 12.07 8.52 0.17
CA GLU A 12 12.63 8.41 1.52
C GLU A 12 11.99 7.27 2.34
N THR A 13 10.67 7.14 2.27
CA THR A 13 9.94 6.10 2.99
C THR A 13 10.33 4.71 2.50
N LEU A 14 10.44 4.53 1.19
CA LEU A 14 10.85 3.28 0.56
C LEU A 14 12.29 2.94 0.96
N ARG A 15 13.25 3.86 0.81
CA ARG A 15 14.65 3.62 1.24
C ARG A 15 14.77 3.22 2.71
N ARG A 16 13.99 3.86 3.59
CA ARG A 16 14.02 3.56 5.04
C ARG A 16 13.29 2.26 5.40
N SER A 17 12.34 1.83 4.58
CA SER A 17 11.54 0.62 4.82
C SER A 17 12.12 -0.62 4.12
N LEU A 18 12.90 -0.41 3.07
CA LEU A 18 13.55 -1.40 2.21
C LEU A 18 15.09 -1.21 2.22
N PRO A 19 15.77 -1.29 3.38
CA PRO A 19 17.20 -0.96 3.47
C PRO A 19 18.13 -1.89 2.66
N ARG A 20 17.60 -2.98 2.09
CA ARG A 20 18.28 -3.94 1.21
C ARG A 20 17.43 -4.29 -0.02
N GLY A 21 16.51 -3.41 -0.41
CA GLY A 21 15.49 -3.72 -1.43
C GLY A 21 14.44 -4.76 -0.98
N GLU A 22 14.31 -5.00 0.34
CA GLU A 22 13.45 -6.05 0.91
C GLU A 22 12.58 -5.48 2.02
N LEU A 23 11.26 -5.73 1.97
CA LEU A 23 10.35 -5.35 3.05
C LEU A 23 10.32 -6.42 4.15
N ALA A 24 11.26 -6.34 5.09
CA ALA A 24 11.34 -7.31 6.18
C ALA A 24 10.13 -7.25 7.14
N ARG A 25 9.56 -6.05 7.36
CA ARG A 25 8.38 -5.82 8.21
C ARG A 25 7.68 -4.52 7.86
N ILE A 26 6.40 -4.42 8.19
CA ILE A 26 5.66 -3.16 8.14
C ILE A 26 6.32 -2.13 9.08
N PRO A 27 6.56 -0.88 8.64
CA PRO A 27 7.15 0.15 9.48
C PRO A 27 6.37 0.38 10.77
N ARG A 28 7.09 0.65 11.87
CA ARG A 28 6.47 1.02 13.15
C ARG A 28 6.09 2.49 13.21
N HIS A 29 6.78 3.34 12.44
CA HIS A 29 6.48 4.76 12.37
C HIS A 29 5.16 4.97 11.62
N PRO A 30 4.14 5.60 12.23
CA PRO A 30 2.80 5.70 11.65
C PRO A 30 2.78 6.29 10.24
N GLU A 31 3.48 7.40 10.00
CA GLU A 31 3.46 8.05 8.68
C GLU A 31 4.07 7.18 7.58
N ARG A 32 5.25 6.58 7.83
CA ARG A 32 5.90 5.68 6.86
C ARG A 32 5.08 4.43 6.59
N ARG A 33 4.43 3.91 7.64
CA ARG A 33 3.52 2.78 7.52
C ARG A 33 2.34 3.13 6.63
N ASP A 34 1.68 4.25 6.89
CA ASP A 34 0.52 4.67 6.14
C ASP A 34 0.90 4.92 4.66
N VAL A 35 2.03 5.58 4.38
CA VAL A 35 2.55 5.77 3.01
C VAL A 35 2.80 4.44 2.31
N LEU A 36 3.53 3.51 2.94
CA LEU A 36 3.82 2.19 2.36
C LEU A 36 2.54 1.41 2.07
N LEU A 37 1.59 1.41 2.99
CA LEU A 37 0.31 0.72 2.83
C LEU A 37 -0.56 1.36 1.75
N ALA A 38 -0.53 2.69 1.63
CA ALA A 38 -1.20 3.40 0.55
C ALA A 38 -0.63 3.02 -0.82
N LEU A 39 0.70 2.89 -0.94
CA LEU A 39 1.36 2.42 -2.17
C LEU A 39 0.99 0.98 -2.53
N ILE A 40 0.86 0.09 -1.54
CA ILE A 40 0.36 -1.28 -1.79
C ILE A 40 -1.09 -1.24 -2.32
N CYS A 41 -1.91 -0.35 -1.77
CA CYS A 41 -3.30 -0.16 -2.18
C CYS A 41 -3.47 0.35 -3.61
N LEU A 42 -2.46 0.99 -4.19
CA LEU A 42 -2.48 1.43 -5.58
C LEU A 42 -2.52 0.26 -6.58
N ARG A 43 -2.06 -0.94 -6.19
CA ARG A 43 -2.23 -2.18 -6.97
C ARG A 43 -3.67 -2.73 -6.95
N LEU A 44 -4.57 -2.16 -6.16
CA LEU A 44 -5.96 -2.61 -6.06
C LEU A 44 -6.87 -1.82 -7.01
N ILE A 45 -7.85 -2.51 -7.58
CA ILE A 45 -8.82 -1.93 -8.49
C ILE A 45 -9.85 -1.10 -7.69
N ARG A 46 -9.99 0.16 -8.09
CA ARG A 46 -10.98 1.09 -7.51
C ARG A 46 -12.39 0.60 -7.78
N ARG A 47 -13.29 0.78 -6.81
CA ARG A 47 -14.72 0.41 -6.89
C ARG A 47 -14.96 -1.08 -7.17
N TYR A 48 -13.94 -1.93 -6.98
CA TYR A 48 -14.06 -3.38 -7.15
C TYR A 48 -14.35 -4.05 -5.79
N PRO A 49 -15.37 -4.92 -5.70
CA PRO A 49 -15.72 -5.64 -4.48
C PRO A 49 -14.93 -6.96 -4.39
N TYR A 50 -13.77 -6.94 -3.75
CA TYR A 50 -12.93 -8.13 -3.60
C TYR A 50 -13.53 -9.15 -2.63
N SER A 51 -13.52 -10.42 -3.00
CA SER A 51 -13.57 -11.51 -2.01
C SER A 51 -12.23 -11.61 -1.24
N GLU A 52 -12.23 -12.32 -0.11
CA GLU A 52 -10.99 -12.54 0.64
C GLU A 52 -9.90 -13.25 -0.17
N PRO A 53 -10.17 -14.35 -0.93
CA PRO A 53 -9.16 -15.00 -1.74
C PRO A 53 -8.57 -14.10 -2.84
N GLU A 54 -9.40 -13.32 -3.53
CA GLU A 54 -8.95 -12.40 -4.60
C GLU A 54 -8.08 -11.28 -4.03
N LEU A 55 -8.48 -10.72 -2.88
CA LEU A 55 -7.68 -9.71 -2.20
C LEU A 55 -6.35 -10.29 -1.76
N ASN A 56 -6.35 -11.47 -1.15
CA ASN A 56 -5.13 -12.14 -0.69
C ASN A 56 -4.17 -12.43 -1.86
N ALA A 57 -4.69 -12.82 -3.03
CA ALA A 57 -3.89 -13.05 -4.23
C ALA A 57 -3.26 -11.74 -4.75
N THR A 58 -4.05 -10.67 -4.83
CA THR A 58 -3.56 -9.36 -5.28
C THR A 58 -2.50 -8.81 -4.32
N LEU A 59 -2.74 -8.90 -3.01
CA LEU A 59 -1.79 -8.45 -2.00
C LEU A 59 -0.50 -9.27 -2.00
N ARG A 60 -0.58 -10.58 -2.29
CA ARG A 60 0.62 -11.40 -2.44
C ARG A 60 1.49 -10.91 -3.60
N GLY A 61 0.90 -10.69 -4.77
CA GLY A 61 1.64 -10.15 -5.92
C GLY A 61 2.28 -8.78 -5.62
N ALA A 62 1.53 -7.88 -4.96
CA ALA A 62 2.08 -6.58 -4.57
C ALA A 62 3.23 -6.67 -3.55
N LEU A 63 3.20 -7.66 -2.66
CA LEU A 63 4.25 -7.91 -1.67
C LEU A 63 5.47 -8.60 -2.27
N ASP A 64 5.26 -9.49 -3.24
CA ASP A 64 6.34 -10.16 -3.98
C ASP A 64 7.17 -9.14 -4.77
N ASP A 65 6.53 -8.13 -5.37
CA ASP A 65 7.22 -7.01 -6.04
C ASP A 65 8.12 -6.20 -5.09
N LEU A 66 7.79 -6.17 -3.79
CA LEU A 66 8.57 -5.51 -2.73
C LEU A 66 9.59 -6.46 -2.06
N ASN A 67 9.73 -7.68 -2.58
CA ASN A 67 10.47 -8.77 -1.96
C ASN A 67 10.14 -8.88 -0.45
N ALA A 68 8.85 -8.82 -0.11
CA ALA A 68 8.43 -8.65 1.27
C ALA A 68 8.45 -9.98 2.04
N ARG A 69 8.94 -9.97 3.28
CA ARG A 69 8.81 -11.11 4.21
C ARG A 69 7.50 -11.10 4.99
N VAL A 70 6.84 -9.95 5.06
CA VAL A 70 5.54 -9.85 5.73
C VAL A 70 4.51 -10.57 4.88
N ASP A 71 3.65 -11.35 5.54
CA ASP A 71 2.61 -12.08 4.85
C ASP A 71 1.41 -11.19 4.47
N HIS A 72 0.72 -11.60 3.41
CA HIS A 72 -0.47 -10.91 2.89
C HIS A 72 -1.64 -10.84 3.89
N VAL A 73 -1.74 -11.75 4.86
CA VAL A 73 -2.79 -11.71 5.89
C VAL A 73 -2.50 -10.58 6.88
N THR A 74 -1.25 -10.45 7.35
CA THR A 74 -0.79 -9.33 8.16
C THR A 74 -1.00 -8.01 7.43
N CYS A 75 -0.61 -7.93 6.15
CA CYS A 75 -0.85 -6.73 5.34
C CYS A 75 -2.34 -6.38 5.26
N ARG A 76 -3.21 -7.34 4.94
CA ARG A 76 -4.66 -7.13 4.87
C ARG A 76 -5.24 -6.61 6.19
N ARG A 77 -4.79 -7.13 7.34
CA ARG A 77 -5.21 -6.65 8.66
C ARG A 77 -4.86 -5.19 8.87
N TYR A 78 -3.61 -4.80 8.57
CA TYR A 78 -3.20 -3.40 8.63
C TYR A 78 -4.06 -2.49 7.74
N LEU A 79 -4.35 -2.93 6.51
CA LEU A 79 -5.17 -2.15 5.58
C LEU A 79 -6.60 -1.95 6.07
N VAL A 80 -7.20 -2.95 6.74
CA VAL A 80 -8.52 -2.82 7.36
C VAL A 80 -8.46 -1.95 8.61
N ASP A 81 -7.52 -2.25 9.52
CA ASP A 81 -7.41 -1.59 10.82
C ASP A 81 -7.12 -0.09 10.69
N LEU A 82 -6.38 0.31 9.65
CA LEU A 82 -6.05 1.72 9.35
C LEU A 82 -7.01 2.37 8.36
N GLY A 83 -8.05 1.65 7.92
CA GLY A 83 -9.15 2.19 7.12
C GLY A 83 -8.86 2.36 5.62
N PHE A 84 -7.78 1.78 5.09
CA PHE A 84 -7.54 1.71 3.65
C PHE A 84 -8.50 0.74 2.94
N LEU A 85 -8.95 -0.29 3.65
CA LEU A 85 -9.98 -1.22 3.21
C LEU A 85 -11.19 -1.16 4.13
N ARG A 86 -12.38 -1.26 3.55
CA ARG A 86 -13.64 -1.44 4.27
C ARG A 86 -14.25 -2.78 3.93
N ARG A 87 -14.92 -3.38 4.92
CA ARG A 87 -15.72 -4.59 4.73
C ARG A 87 -17.18 -4.23 4.51
N ASP A 88 -17.90 -5.01 3.72
CA ASP A 88 -19.36 -4.95 3.75
C ASP A 88 -19.93 -5.40 5.11
N ARG A 89 -21.22 -5.15 5.32
CA ARG A 89 -21.90 -5.51 6.57
C ARG A 89 -21.87 -7.02 6.85
N ALA A 90 -21.83 -7.84 5.80
CA ALA A 90 -21.74 -9.29 5.92
C ALA A 90 -20.31 -9.78 6.19
N GLY A 91 -19.30 -8.91 6.07
CA GLY A 91 -17.88 -9.25 6.22
C GLY A 91 -17.32 -10.14 5.10
N GLN A 92 -18.03 -10.27 3.98
CA GLN A 92 -17.70 -11.16 2.87
C GLN A 92 -16.88 -10.47 1.79
N ARG A 93 -17.00 -9.13 1.67
CA ARG A 93 -16.34 -8.36 0.63
C ARG A 93 -15.53 -7.21 1.18
N TYR A 94 -14.45 -6.89 0.48
CA TYR A 94 -13.53 -5.80 0.77
C TYR A 94 -13.59 -4.74 -0.32
N PHE A 95 -13.55 -3.49 0.08
CA PHE A 95 -13.61 -2.32 -0.79
C PHE A 95 -12.46 -1.39 -0.47
N LEU A 96 -11.77 -0.94 -1.51
CA LEU A 96 -10.79 0.12 -1.39
C LEU A 96 -11.46 1.42 -0.93
N TYR A 97 -11.02 1.95 0.20
CA TYR A 97 -11.45 3.26 0.69
C TYR A 97 -10.51 4.35 0.16
N PHE A 98 -10.74 4.70 -1.11
CA PHE A 98 -9.90 5.66 -1.84
C PHE A 98 -9.70 7.03 -1.14
N PRO A 99 -10.66 7.58 -0.38
CA PRO A 99 -10.40 8.83 0.37
C PRO A 99 -9.18 8.74 1.29
N LYS A 100 -8.97 7.61 1.99
CA LYS A 100 -7.79 7.42 2.85
C LYS A 100 -6.48 7.40 2.05
N ILE A 101 -6.51 6.94 0.80
CA ILE A 101 -5.33 6.99 -0.09
C ILE A 101 -5.02 8.45 -0.46
N ARG A 102 -6.03 9.23 -0.84
CA ARG A 102 -5.87 10.67 -1.17
C ARG A 102 -5.46 11.53 0.02
N GLU A 103 -5.83 11.13 1.23
CA GLU A 103 -5.35 11.76 2.46
C GLU A 103 -3.88 11.45 2.75
N THR A 104 -3.34 10.38 2.16
CA THR A 104 -2.01 9.85 2.47
C THR A 104 -0.99 10.14 1.37
N LEU A 105 -1.39 10.12 0.10
CA LEU A 105 -0.52 10.33 -1.06
C LEU A 105 -0.98 11.55 -1.85
N ALA A 106 -0.01 12.33 -2.35
CA ALA A 106 -0.28 13.47 -3.19
C ALA A 106 -0.94 13.05 -4.52
N GLU A 107 -1.77 13.92 -5.12
CA GLU A 107 -2.58 13.56 -6.29
C GLU A 107 -1.70 13.22 -7.50
N GLU A 108 -0.56 13.91 -7.66
CA GLU A 108 0.41 13.64 -8.72
C GLU A 108 0.99 12.22 -8.65
N VAL A 109 1.10 11.64 -7.44
CA VAL A 109 1.54 10.25 -7.23
C VAL A 109 0.45 9.30 -7.68
N ILE A 110 -0.79 9.58 -7.28
CA ILE A 110 -1.97 8.77 -7.58
C ILE A 110 -2.26 8.73 -9.09
N GLU A 111 -2.02 9.83 -9.80
CA GLU A 111 -2.21 9.92 -11.25
C GLU A 111 -1.09 9.23 -12.04
N SER A 112 0.13 9.18 -11.50
CA SER A 112 1.33 8.60 -12.15
C SER A 112 1.49 7.08 -11.97
N ASP A 113 0.49 6.44 -11.36
CA ASP A 113 0.56 5.11 -10.73
C ASP A 113 0.89 3.93 -11.67
N GLN A 114 0.87 4.11 -12.99
CA GLN A 114 1.22 3.01 -13.90
C GLN A 114 2.74 2.81 -14.09
N ASP A 115 3.58 3.82 -13.87
CA ASP A 115 5.04 3.75 -14.17
C ASP A 115 5.95 3.95 -12.94
N PHE A 116 5.47 4.60 -11.88
CA PHE A 116 6.34 5.07 -10.79
C PHE A 116 6.77 3.98 -9.80
N ILE A 117 5.87 3.09 -9.36
CA ILE A 117 6.20 2.06 -8.35
C ILE A 117 7.30 1.12 -8.88
N GLY A 118 7.25 0.72 -10.14
CA GLY A 118 8.31 -0.11 -10.75
C GLY A 118 9.66 0.61 -10.79
N THR A 119 9.66 1.91 -11.13
CA THR A 119 10.88 2.73 -11.22
C THR A 119 11.49 3.02 -9.84
N ALA A 120 10.68 3.34 -8.84
CA ALA A 120 11.13 3.63 -7.48
C ALA A 120 11.65 2.38 -6.75
N LEU A 121 11.12 1.20 -7.06
CA LEU A 121 11.65 -0.06 -6.53
C LEU A 121 12.98 -0.44 -7.19
N ALA A 122 13.15 -0.16 -8.49
CA ALA A 122 14.41 -0.40 -9.20
C ALA A 122 15.56 0.52 -8.72
N SER A 123 15.25 1.71 -8.19
CA SER A 123 16.26 2.65 -7.67
C SER A 123 16.56 2.49 -6.17
N ALA A 124 15.80 1.66 -5.46
CA ALA A 124 15.94 1.42 -4.02
C ALA A 124 16.77 0.18 -3.65
N GLY A 125 17.23 -0.60 -4.64
CA GLY A 125 18.18 -1.71 -4.51
C GLY A 125 19.60 -1.32 -4.88
#